data_AF-A0A651G8U2-F1
#
_entry.id   AF-A0A651G8U2-F1
#
_cell.length_a   1.000
_cell.length_b   1.000
_cell.length_c   1.000
_cell.angle_alpha   90.00
_cell.angle_beta   90.00
_cell.angle_gamma   90.00
#
_symmetry.space_group_name_H-M   'P 1'
#
loop_
_entity.id
_entity.type
_entity.pdbx_description
1 polymer ?
#
loop_
_entity_poly.entity_id
_entity_poly.type
_entity_poly.pdbx_seq_one_letter_code
_entity_poly.pdbx_strand_id
1 'polypeptide(L)'
;MAGWFFILLCAATSTLIAHFFKITEHKKLNTTRVLTVNYLIATFFAVLLAIREGITTLPEFSGFSIPLLFATAVGFVFIANFFIYSKSVHLNGVGISVAAMRVSLLVPVFTSILWYQEVLSTLQWVGILIVFGALFLLLPNKRKLIREPLSAGWLLVILFVGTGIGDASLMVYEEEFSAEIPKEIFMGAVFFSAFLIGSFVLLIRRNYSIKKEEWVMGAAIGIPNLLTSIFLILALEQLTGAIVYSSVNILTVLGATCVGVFRWGDIFTKAQWTGIALALAAILLLL
;
A
#
# COMPACT_ATOMS: atom_id res chain seq x y z
N MET A 1 8.23 -12.06 18.29
CA MET A 1 9.31 -11.78 17.31
C MET A 1 8.89 -11.99 15.86
N ALA A 2 7.94 -12.88 15.54
CA ALA A 2 7.54 -13.10 14.15
C ALA A 2 6.79 -11.91 13.50
N GLY A 3 6.03 -11.10 14.26
CA GLY A 3 5.36 -9.90 13.72
C GLY A 3 6.31 -8.87 13.09
N TRP A 4 7.43 -8.55 13.77
CA TRP A 4 8.45 -7.64 13.24
C TRP A 4 9.14 -8.18 11.98
N PHE A 5 9.28 -9.49 11.87
CA PHE A 5 9.78 -10.12 10.65
C PHE A 5 8.83 -9.89 9.47
N PHE A 6 7.51 -10.01 9.68
CA PHE A 6 6.52 -9.69 8.65
C PHE A 6 6.47 -8.21 8.29
N ILE A 7 6.64 -7.30 9.26
CA ILE A 7 6.78 -5.86 9.00
C ILE A 7 7.96 -5.60 8.05
N LEU A 8 9.12 -6.23 8.29
CA LEU A 8 10.31 -6.06 7.44
C LEU A 8 10.08 -6.60 6.03
N LEU A 9 9.48 -7.79 5.91
CA LEU A 9 9.12 -8.37 4.61
C LEU A 9 8.14 -7.49 3.85
N CYS A 10 7.07 -7.04 4.51
CA CYS A 10 6.08 -6.11 3.95
C CYS A 10 6.74 -4.82 3.46
N ALA A 11 7.61 -4.22 4.26
CA ALA A 11 8.31 -3.00 3.88
C ALA A 11 9.27 -3.22 2.69
N ALA A 12 9.95 -4.36 2.64
CA ALA A 12 10.84 -4.73 1.55
C ALA A 12 10.06 -4.96 0.24
N THR A 13 8.97 -5.73 0.26
CA THR A 13 8.14 -5.96 -0.92
C THR A 13 7.44 -4.69 -1.40
N SER A 14 6.97 -3.84 -0.48
CA SER A 14 6.41 -2.52 -0.82
C SER A 14 7.44 -1.61 -1.49
N THR A 15 8.70 -1.65 -1.02
CA THR A 15 9.81 -0.92 -1.65
C THR A 15 10.09 -1.43 -3.07
N LEU A 16 10.04 -2.75 -3.29
CA LEU A 16 10.18 -3.35 -4.62
C LEU A 16 9.08 -2.90 -5.58
N ILE A 17 7.83 -2.83 -5.12
CA ILE A 17 6.69 -2.31 -5.91
C ILE A 17 6.96 -0.88 -6.37
N ALA A 18 7.36 0.00 -5.44
CA ALA A 18 7.69 1.38 -5.76
C ALA A 18 8.81 1.47 -6.82
N HIS A 19 9.81 0.59 -6.73
CA HIS A 19 10.88 0.52 -7.72
C HIS A 19 10.39 0.09 -9.11
N PHE A 20 9.55 -0.94 -9.19
CA PHE A 20 8.97 -1.39 -10.45
C PHE A 20 8.03 -0.34 -11.08
N PHE A 21 7.27 0.41 -10.28
CA PHE A 21 6.51 1.55 -10.79
C PHE A 21 7.42 2.63 -11.39
N LYS A 22 8.53 2.97 -10.74
CA LYS A 22 9.51 3.91 -11.30
C LYS A 22 10.11 3.42 -12.63
N ILE A 23 10.36 2.12 -12.77
CA ILE A 23 10.79 1.52 -14.04
C ILE A 23 9.68 1.61 -15.09
N THR A 24 8.42 1.39 -14.70
CA THR A 24 7.24 1.49 -15.57
C THR A 24 7.14 2.89 -16.18
N GLU A 25 7.30 3.92 -15.34
CA GLU A 25 7.32 5.33 -15.76
C GLU A 25 8.50 5.64 -16.68
N HIS A 26 9.71 5.18 -16.34
CA HIS A 26 10.91 5.39 -17.14
C HIS A 26 10.79 4.74 -18.53
N LYS A 27 10.19 3.54 -18.61
CA LYS A 27 9.90 2.84 -19.87
C LYS A 27 8.68 3.39 -20.60
N LYS A 28 7.99 4.40 -20.04
CA LYS A 28 6.76 5.01 -20.59
C LYS A 28 5.68 3.97 -20.93
N LEU A 29 5.59 2.92 -20.12
CA LEU A 29 4.56 1.89 -20.28
C LEU A 29 3.20 2.45 -19.84
N ASN A 30 2.10 1.88 -20.35
CA ASN A 30 0.78 2.30 -19.93
C ASN A 30 0.48 1.76 -18.52
N THR A 31 0.50 2.65 -17.52
CA THR A 31 0.32 2.27 -16.12
C THR A 31 -1.02 1.56 -15.86
N THR A 32 -2.10 1.97 -16.52
CA THR A 32 -3.40 1.30 -16.38
C THR A 32 -3.36 -0.15 -16.83
N ARG A 33 -2.67 -0.46 -17.94
CA ARG A 33 -2.52 -1.85 -18.41
C ARG A 33 -1.66 -2.68 -17.47
N VAL A 34 -0.54 -2.11 -17.03
CA VAL A 34 0.38 -2.77 -16.08
C VAL A 34 -0.33 -3.11 -14.78
N LEU A 35 -1.17 -2.21 -14.26
CA LEU A 35 -1.99 -2.47 -13.08
C LEU A 35 -3.01 -3.58 -13.26
N THR A 36 -3.78 -3.53 -14.36
CA THR A 36 -4.79 -4.54 -14.61
C THR A 36 -4.12 -5.91 -14.65
N VAL A 37 -2.96 -6.03 -15.29
CA VAL A 37 -2.16 -7.26 -15.23
C VAL A 37 -1.65 -7.57 -13.82
N ASN A 38 -1.15 -6.59 -13.06
CA ASN A 38 -0.73 -6.77 -11.67
C ASN A 38 -1.83 -7.43 -10.84
N TYR A 39 -3.06 -6.90 -10.89
CA TYR A 39 -4.18 -7.48 -10.14
C TYR A 39 -4.61 -8.86 -10.64
N LEU A 40 -4.53 -9.12 -11.95
CA LEU A 40 -4.75 -10.47 -12.49
C LEU A 40 -3.73 -11.48 -11.95
N ILE A 41 -2.44 -11.11 -11.99
CA ILE A 41 -1.36 -11.97 -11.50
C ILE A 41 -1.47 -12.16 -9.99
N ALA A 42 -1.74 -11.09 -9.23
CA ALA A 42 -1.96 -11.17 -7.79
C ALA A 42 -3.14 -12.11 -7.45
N THR A 43 -4.24 -12.04 -8.19
CA THR A 43 -5.38 -12.96 -8.03
C THR A 43 -4.95 -14.41 -8.25
N PHE A 44 -4.25 -14.69 -9.36
CA PHE A 44 -3.79 -16.04 -9.69
C PHE A 44 -2.87 -16.61 -8.60
N PHE A 45 -1.92 -15.81 -8.12
CA PHE A 45 -1.02 -16.23 -7.04
C PHE A 45 -1.74 -16.39 -5.70
N ALA A 46 -2.77 -15.58 -5.42
CA ALA A 46 -3.57 -15.73 -4.21
C ALA A 46 -4.30 -17.09 -4.19
N VAL A 47 -4.90 -17.48 -5.32
CA VAL A 47 -5.53 -18.80 -5.48
C VAL A 47 -4.50 -19.92 -5.36
N LEU A 48 -3.32 -19.77 -5.97
CA LEU A 48 -2.26 -20.76 -5.89
C LEU A 48 -1.74 -20.94 -4.45
N LEU A 49 -1.59 -19.84 -3.70
CA LEU A 49 -1.22 -19.89 -2.29
C LEU A 49 -2.32 -20.56 -1.46
N ALA A 50 -3.59 -20.23 -1.69
CA ALA A 50 -4.70 -20.87 -0.99
C ALA A 50 -4.69 -22.40 -1.18
N ILE A 51 -4.52 -22.86 -2.42
CA ILE A 51 -4.42 -24.30 -2.74
C ILE A 51 -3.22 -24.93 -2.03
N ARG A 52 -2.07 -24.25 -2.00
CA ARG A 52 -0.85 -24.73 -1.34
C ARG A 52 -1.02 -24.89 0.17
N GLU A 53 -1.75 -23.99 0.80
CA GLU A 53 -2.08 -24.04 2.24
C GLU A 53 -3.21 -25.05 2.54
N GLY A 54 -3.65 -25.84 1.55
CA GLY A 54 -4.65 -26.89 1.74
C GLY A 54 -6.10 -26.39 1.70
N ILE A 55 -6.31 -25.11 1.34
CA ILE A 55 -7.65 -24.54 1.17
C ILE A 55 -8.20 -25.05 -0.16
N THR A 56 -8.88 -26.19 -0.09
CA THR A 56 -9.40 -26.93 -1.25
C THR A 56 -10.89 -26.74 -1.46
N THR A 57 -11.60 -26.28 -0.44
CA THR A 57 -12.99 -25.87 -0.50
C THR A 57 -13.06 -24.36 -0.36
N LEU A 58 -13.74 -23.70 -1.31
CA LEU A 58 -14.23 -22.35 -1.05
C LEU A 58 -15.20 -22.46 0.13
N PRO A 59 -15.19 -21.51 1.08
CA PRO A 59 -16.22 -21.44 2.09
C PRO A 59 -17.58 -21.53 1.41
N GLU A 60 -18.51 -22.31 1.97
CA GLU A 60 -19.87 -22.41 1.43
C GLU A 60 -20.56 -21.05 1.58
N PHE A 61 -20.39 -20.20 0.57
CA PHE A 61 -21.04 -18.90 0.53
C PHE A 61 -22.49 -19.11 0.11
N SER A 62 -23.39 -19.14 1.09
CA SER A 62 -24.83 -19.06 0.85
C SER A 62 -25.21 -17.64 0.40
N GLY A 63 -24.96 -17.32 -0.87
CA GLY A 63 -25.33 -16.03 -1.48
C GLY A 63 -24.30 -14.91 -1.28
N PHE A 64 -24.77 -13.69 -1.03
CA PHE A 64 -23.93 -12.50 -0.80
C PHE A 64 -23.31 -12.54 0.61
N SER A 65 -22.20 -13.26 0.77
CA SER A 65 -21.45 -13.23 2.02
C SER A 65 -20.86 -11.84 2.29
N ILE A 66 -21.06 -11.33 3.51
CA ILE A 66 -20.57 -10.01 3.93
C ILE A 66 -19.05 -9.86 3.71
N PRO A 67 -18.21 -10.86 4.02
CA PRO A 67 -16.76 -10.76 3.79
C PRO A 67 -16.39 -10.60 2.31
N LEU A 68 -17.14 -11.24 1.39
CA LEU A 68 -16.88 -11.14 -0.06
C LEU A 68 -17.36 -9.80 -0.63
N LEU A 69 -18.47 -9.28 -0.14
CA LEU A 69 -18.91 -7.91 -0.45
C LEU A 69 -17.90 -6.89 0.04
N PHE A 70 -17.37 -7.06 1.25
CA PHE A 70 -16.32 -6.23 1.80
C PHE A 70 -15.05 -6.30 0.94
N ALA A 71 -14.58 -7.50 0.58
CA ALA A 71 -13.45 -7.68 -0.33
C ALA A 71 -13.65 -6.97 -1.68
N THR A 72 -14.85 -7.03 -2.23
CA THR A 72 -15.20 -6.34 -3.49
C THR A 72 -15.14 -4.82 -3.34
N ALA A 73 -15.62 -4.28 -2.22
CA ALA A 73 -15.53 -2.85 -1.92
C ALA A 73 -14.07 -2.39 -1.73
N VAL A 74 -13.25 -3.20 -1.05
CA VAL A 74 -11.81 -2.94 -0.89
C VAL A 74 -11.09 -2.98 -2.24
N GLY A 75 -11.43 -3.94 -3.11
CA GLY A 75 -10.88 -3.99 -4.46
C GLY A 75 -11.23 -2.76 -5.30
N PHE A 76 -12.45 -2.23 -5.15
CA PHE A 76 -12.83 -0.94 -5.75
C PHE A 76 -11.97 0.21 -5.21
N VAL A 77 -11.76 0.28 -3.89
CA VAL A 77 -10.88 1.30 -3.28
C VAL A 77 -9.45 1.17 -3.83
N PHE A 78 -8.90 -0.03 -3.96
CA PHE A 78 -7.54 -0.25 -4.45
C PHE A 78 -7.34 0.28 -5.87
N ILE A 79 -8.20 -0.14 -6.82
CA ILE A 79 -8.09 0.30 -8.22
C ILE A 79 -8.41 1.80 -8.36
N ALA A 80 -9.41 2.31 -7.63
CA ALA A 80 -9.76 3.73 -7.65
C ALA A 80 -8.61 4.58 -7.12
N ASN A 81 -8.05 4.20 -5.97
CA ASN A 81 -6.93 4.89 -5.34
C ASN A 81 -5.73 4.97 -6.28
N PHE A 82 -5.47 3.91 -7.04
CA PHE A 82 -4.40 3.97 -8.02
C PHE A 82 -4.71 4.95 -9.17
N PHE A 83 -5.92 4.95 -9.72
CA PHE A 83 -6.27 5.93 -10.76
C PHE A 83 -6.16 7.37 -10.27
N ILE A 84 -6.58 7.61 -9.03
CA ILE A 84 -6.43 8.91 -8.35
C ILE A 84 -4.95 9.25 -8.16
N TYR A 85 -4.14 8.29 -7.71
CA TYR A 85 -2.69 8.45 -7.57
C TYR A 85 -2.05 8.83 -8.90
N SER A 86 -2.32 8.09 -9.98
CA SER A 86 -1.78 8.38 -11.31
C SER A 86 -2.16 9.78 -11.78
N LYS A 87 -3.44 10.17 -11.63
CA LYS A 87 -3.91 11.51 -12.00
C LYS A 87 -3.28 12.60 -11.12
N SER A 88 -3.13 12.34 -9.82
CA SER A 88 -2.49 13.25 -8.88
C SER A 88 -1.00 13.42 -9.18
N VAL A 89 -0.29 12.37 -9.56
CA VAL A 89 1.12 12.45 -10.00
C VAL A 89 1.25 13.36 -11.22
N HIS A 90 0.33 13.25 -12.18
CA HIS A 90 0.33 14.11 -13.38
C HIS A 90 0.03 15.58 -13.08
N LEU A 91 -0.84 15.88 -12.10
CA LEU A 91 -1.31 17.24 -11.83
C LEU A 91 -0.61 17.96 -10.66
N ASN A 92 -0.26 17.21 -9.62
CA ASN A 92 0.36 17.70 -8.38
C ASN A 92 1.82 17.26 -8.24
N GLY A 93 2.31 16.40 -9.15
CA GLY A 93 3.64 15.80 -9.06
C GLY A 93 3.73 14.62 -8.09
N VAL A 94 4.80 13.83 -8.27
CA VAL A 94 5.07 12.62 -7.48
C VAL A 94 5.26 12.94 -6.00
N GLY A 95 6.05 13.97 -5.66
CA GLY A 95 6.41 14.28 -4.28
C GLY A 95 5.21 14.62 -3.39
N ILE A 96 4.28 15.46 -3.88
CA ILE A 96 3.10 15.88 -3.13
C ILE A 96 2.10 14.73 -3.00
N SER A 97 1.91 13.96 -4.09
CA SER A 97 1.00 12.80 -4.09
C SER A 97 1.47 11.72 -3.11
N VAL A 98 2.77 11.42 -3.10
CA VAL A 98 3.35 10.48 -2.14
C VAL A 98 3.24 11.02 -0.71
N ALA A 99 3.42 12.32 -0.50
CA ALA A 99 3.22 12.93 0.83
C ALA A 99 1.81 12.68 1.37
N ALA A 100 0.79 12.94 0.55
CA ALA A 100 -0.61 12.70 0.92
C ALA A 100 -0.86 11.23 1.29
N MET A 101 -0.31 10.28 0.51
CA MET A 101 -0.41 8.84 0.83
C MET A 101 0.31 8.49 2.13
N ARG A 102 1.47 9.06 2.42
CA ARG A 102 2.19 8.74 3.67
C ARG A 102 1.46 9.28 4.88
N VAL A 103 0.92 10.50 4.81
CA VAL A 103 0.11 11.07 5.89
C VAL A 103 -1.17 10.26 6.12
N SER A 104 -1.68 9.54 5.10
CA SER A 104 -2.86 8.68 5.25
C SER A 104 -2.73 7.58 6.30
N LEU A 105 -1.50 7.27 6.77
CA LEU A 105 -1.27 6.37 7.90
C LEU A 105 -2.02 6.80 9.17
N LEU A 106 -2.40 8.09 9.29
CA LEU A 106 -3.27 8.57 10.36
C LEU A 106 -4.58 7.79 10.42
N VAL A 107 -5.17 7.45 9.27
CA VAL A 107 -6.47 6.76 9.22
C VAL A 107 -6.41 5.39 9.89
N PRO A 108 -5.57 4.43 9.45
CA PRO A 108 -5.49 3.13 10.10
C PRO A 108 -5.01 3.24 11.56
N VAL A 109 -4.06 4.14 11.89
CA VAL A 109 -3.61 4.32 13.28
C VAL A 109 -4.75 4.81 14.20
N PHE A 110 -5.54 5.79 13.76
CA PHE A 110 -6.69 6.25 14.53
C PHE A 110 -7.80 5.20 14.61
N THR A 111 -8.05 4.47 13.53
CA THR A 111 -9.01 3.36 13.56
C THR A 111 -8.57 2.31 14.59
N SER A 112 -7.28 1.97 14.64
CA SER A 112 -6.67 1.06 15.63
C SER A 112 -6.97 1.50 17.06
N ILE A 113 -6.68 2.77 17.36
CA ILE A 113 -6.73 3.29 18.74
C ILE A 113 -8.16 3.61 19.18
N LEU A 114 -8.97 4.20 18.30
CA LEU A 114 -10.31 4.69 18.65
C LEU A 114 -11.39 3.64 18.47
N TRP A 115 -11.31 2.84 17.40
CA TRP A 115 -12.35 1.86 17.07
C TRP A 115 -12.09 0.53 17.78
N TYR A 116 -10.85 0.02 17.67
CA TYR A 116 -10.44 -1.24 18.28
C TYR A 116 -9.88 -1.08 19.70
N GLN A 117 -9.88 0.15 20.23
CA GLN A 117 -9.49 0.48 21.61
C GLN A 117 -8.10 -0.07 22.01
N GLU A 118 -7.17 -0.09 21.06
CA GLU A 118 -5.81 -0.55 21.33
C GLU A 118 -5.10 0.32 22.37
N VAL A 119 -4.56 -0.34 23.40
CA VAL A 119 -3.83 0.32 24.47
C VAL A 119 -2.35 0.43 24.09
N LEU A 120 -1.91 1.66 23.84
CA LEU A 120 -0.52 1.96 23.55
C LEU A 120 0.24 2.45 24.79
N SER A 121 1.48 2.02 24.92
CA SER A 121 2.41 2.55 25.92
C SER A 121 2.79 4.00 25.61
N THR A 122 3.26 4.73 26.63
CA THR A 122 3.74 6.10 26.45
C THR A 122 4.89 6.16 25.43
N LEU A 123 5.76 5.14 25.39
CA LEU A 123 6.85 5.07 24.41
C LEU A 123 6.33 4.90 22.98
N GLN A 124 5.31 4.07 22.78
CA GLN A 124 4.68 3.86 21.47
C GLN A 124 4.03 5.15 20.95
N TRP A 125 3.34 5.90 21.81
CA TRP A 125 2.80 7.22 21.45
C TRP A 125 3.88 8.19 20.97
N VAL A 126 4.99 8.27 21.71
CA VAL A 126 6.14 9.11 21.32
C VAL A 126 6.73 8.60 19.99
N GLY A 127 6.87 7.28 19.82
CA GLY A 127 7.32 6.66 18.58
C GLY A 127 6.48 7.08 17.37
N ILE A 128 5.15 6.98 17.46
CA ILE A 128 4.21 7.39 16.40
C ILE A 128 4.37 8.88 16.07
N LEU A 129 4.48 9.76 17.06
CA LEU A 129 4.69 11.19 16.83
C LEU A 129 6.01 11.46 16.10
N ILE A 130 7.08 10.73 16.45
CA ILE A 130 8.36 10.84 15.76
C ILE A 130 8.27 10.30 14.32
N VAL A 131 7.48 9.25 14.05
CA VAL A 131 7.24 8.77 12.68
C VAL A 131 6.70 9.89 11.79
N PHE A 132 5.69 10.64 12.24
CA PHE A 132 5.16 11.76 11.48
C PHE A 132 6.20 12.86 11.21
N GLY A 133 7.01 13.19 12.23
CA GLY A 133 8.13 14.12 12.08
C GLY A 133 9.17 13.64 11.06
N ALA A 134 9.55 12.36 11.13
CA ALA A 134 10.51 11.72 10.24
C ALA A 134 10.01 11.70 8.79
N LEU A 135 8.75 11.31 8.56
CA LEU A 135 8.13 11.33 7.24
C LEU A 135 8.16 12.73 6.62
N PHE A 136 7.83 13.76 7.40
CA PHE A 136 7.89 15.14 6.92
C PHE A 136 9.31 15.59 6.54
N LEU A 137 10.35 15.11 7.24
CA LEU A 137 11.74 15.40 6.93
C LEU A 137 12.24 14.64 5.69
N LEU A 138 11.77 13.41 5.48
CA LEU A 138 12.15 12.56 4.36
C LEU A 138 11.52 13.00 3.02
N LEU A 139 10.45 13.81 3.06
CA LEU A 139 9.81 14.34 1.86
C LEU A 139 10.78 15.12 0.96
N PRO A 140 10.98 14.69 -0.30
CA PRO A 140 11.84 15.38 -1.24
C PRO A 140 11.22 16.70 -1.74
N ASN A 141 12.07 17.72 -1.95
CA ASN A 141 11.72 18.98 -2.61
C ASN A 141 10.53 19.77 -2.02
N LYS A 142 10.58 20.05 -0.71
CA LYS A 142 9.61 20.89 0.03
C LYS A 142 9.24 22.23 -0.65
N ARG A 143 10.15 22.82 -1.43
CA ARG A 143 9.93 24.09 -2.14
C ARG A 143 9.05 23.99 -3.38
N LYS A 144 8.98 22.82 -4.05
CA LYS A 144 8.04 22.61 -5.17
C LYS A 144 6.59 22.52 -4.68
N LEU A 145 6.38 22.06 -3.45
CA LEU A 145 5.08 21.94 -2.79
C LEU A 145 4.30 23.28 -2.71
N ILE A 146 5.01 24.41 -2.71
CA ILE A 146 4.45 25.75 -2.48
C ILE A 146 4.16 26.50 -3.80
N ARG A 147 4.72 26.05 -4.93
CA ARG A 147 4.65 26.77 -6.23
C ARG A 147 3.70 26.15 -7.25
N GLU A 148 3.24 24.92 -7.03
CA GLU A 148 2.29 24.26 -7.94
C GLU A 148 0.87 24.80 -7.66
N PRO A 149 0.07 25.12 -8.70
CA PRO A 149 -1.26 25.68 -8.50
C PRO A 149 -2.16 24.68 -7.76
N LEU A 150 -2.82 25.16 -6.69
CA LEU A 150 -3.81 24.46 -5.85
C LEU A 150 -5.02 23.84 -6.60
N SER A 151 -5.08 23.96 -7.93
CA SER A 151 -6.19 23.56 -8.80
C SER A 151 -6.58 22.07 -8.66
N ALA A 152 -5.65 21.21 -8.25
CA ALA A 152 -5.89 19.77 -8.07
C ALA A 152 -5.76 19.29 -6.60
N GLY A 153 -5.86 20.19 -5.62
CA GLY A 153 -5.75 19.85 -4.19
C GLY A 153 -6.80 18.84 -3.70
N TRP A 154 -7.98 18.82 -4.32
CA TRP A 154 -9.04 17.83 -4.02
C TRP A 154 -8.58 16.39 -4.31
N LEU A 155 -7.72 16.17 -5.33
CA LEU A 155 -7.18 14.84 -5.61
C LEU A 155 -6.27 14.35 -4.48
N LEU A 156 -5.55 15.24 -3.81
CA LEU A 156 -4.71 14.89 -2.66
C LEU A 156 -5.56 14.45 -1.47
N VAL A 157 -6.68 15.11 -1.23
CA VAL A 157 -7.63 14.73 -0.18
C VAL A 157 -8.24 13.36 -0.47
N ILE A 158 -8.71 13.14 -1.70
CA ILE A 158 -9.26 11.82 -2.08
C ILE A 158 -8.17 10.74 -2.02
N LEU A 159 -6.93 11.05 -2.43
CA LEU A 159 -5.80 10.12 -2.34
C LEU A 159 -5.48 9.78 -0.88
N PHE A 160 -5.48 10.78 0.01
CA PHE A 160 -5.30 10.58 1.45
C PHE A 160 -6.41 9.67 2.02
N VAL A 161 -7.68 9.99 1.76
CA VAL A 161 -8.81 9.21 2.26
C VAL A 161 -8.82 7.81 1.66
N GLY A 162 -8.65 7.68 0.35
CA GLY A 162 -8.67 6.39 -0.35
C GLY A 162 -7.54 5.47 0.07
N THR A 163 -6.31 6.00 0.23
CA THR A 163 -5.18 5.22 0.74
C THR A 163 -5.42 4.82 2.19
N GLY A 164 -5.90 5.75 3.04
CA GLY A 164 -6.18 5.46 4.44
C GLY A 164 -7.27 4.43 4.65
N ILE A 165 -8.37 4.50 3.89
CA ILE A 165 -9.45 3.50 3.89
C ILE A 165 -8.93 2.15 3.38
N GLY A 166 -8.15 2.14 2.30
CA GLY A 166 -7.56 0.92 1.76
C GLY A 166 -6.67 0.22 2.78
N ASP A 167 -5.79 0.98 3.44
CA ASP A 167 -4.91 0.45 4.48
C ASP A 167 -5.74 -0.04 5.68
N ALA A 168 -6.64 0.78 6.23
CA ALA A 168 -7.46 0.42 7.38
C ALA A 168 -8.38 -0.78 7.11
N SER A 169 -8.81 -0.99 5.86
CA SER A 169 -9.66 -2.12 5.51
C SER A 169 -9.00 -3.48 5.71
N LEU A 170 -7.66 -3.56 5.62
CA LEU A 170 -6.93 -4.80 5.90
C LEU A 170 -6.88 -5.12 7.39
N MET A 171 -6.89 -4.11 8.25
CA MET A 171 -7.05 -4.28 9.70
C MET A 171 -8.48 -4.64 10.06
N VAL A 172 -9.48 -4.00 9.45
CA VAL A 172 -10.89 -4.40 9.62
C VAL A 172 -11.10 -5.84 9.18
N TYR A 173 -10.47 -6.26 8.08
CA TYR A 173 -10.45 -7.66 7.67
C TYR A 173 -9.89 -8.57 8.76
N GLU A 174 -8.73 -8.23 9.31
CA GLU A 174 -8.07 -9.05 10.32
C GLU A 174 -8.91 -9.19 11.60
N GLU A 175 -9.51 -8.09 12.08
CA GLU A 175 -10.28 -8.08 13.33
C GLU A 175 -11.68 -8.71 13.18
N GLU A 176 -12.35 -8.51 12.03
CA GLU A 176 -13.78 -8.87 11.88
C GLU A 176 -14.01 -10.12 11.03
N PHE A 177 -13.11 -10.44 10.09
CA PHE A 177 -13.39 -11.41 9.02
C PHE A 177 -12.34 -12.52 8.86
N SER A 178 -11.20 -12.44 9.56
CA SER A 178 -10.11 -13.44 9.50
C SER A 178 -10.55 -14.84 9.92
N ALA A 179 -11.52 -14.94 10.84
CA ALA A 179 -12.10 -16.20 11.29
C ALA A 179 -13.05 -16.85 10.27
N GLU A 180 -13.64 -16.06 9.36
CA GLU A 180 -14.63 -16.54 8.39
C GLU A 180 -14.00 -16.92 7.05
N ILE A 181 -13.04 -16.11 6.58
CA ILE A 181 -12.39 -16.33 5.29
C ILE A 181 -10.87 -16.21 5.42
N PRO A 182 -10.10 -17.18 4.89
CA PRO A 182 -8.65 -17.08 4.85
C PRO A 182 -8.16 -15.86 4.06
N LYS A 183 -7.04 -15.28 4.50
CA LYS A 183 -6.45 -14.06 3.92
C LYS A 183 -6.09 -14.21 2.45
N GLU A 184 -5.72 -15.41 2.02
CA GLU A 184 -5.43 -15.73 0.62
C GLU A 184 -6.69 -15.60 -0.24
N ILE A 185 -7.84 -16.10 0.25
CA ILE A 185 -9.13 -15.97 -0.46
C ILE A 185 -9.60 -14.51 -0.44
N PHE A 186 -9.50 -13.84 0.72
CA PHE A 186 -9.88 -12.43 0.85
C PHE A 186 -9.09 -11.56 -0.13
N MET A 187 -7.75 -11.61 -0.09
CA MET A 187 -6.91 -10.84 -0.99
C MET A 187 -7.09 -11.24 -2.45
N GLY A 188 -7.34 -12.53 -2.72
CA GLY A 188 -7.73 -13.00 -4.05
C GLY A 188 -8.97 -12.31 -4.57
N ALA A 189 -10.03 -12.19 -3.76
CA ALA A 189 -11.25 -11.49 -4.12
C ALA A 189 -11.06 -9.96 -4.27
N VAL A 190 -10.26 -9.34 -3.40
CA VAL A 190 -9.87 -7.92 -3.51
C VAL A 190 -9.18 -7.65 -4.84
N PHE A 191 -8.17 -8.45 -5.20
CA PHE A 191 -7.45 -8.26 -6.46
C PHE A 191 -8.28 -8.66 -7.67
N PHE A 192 -9.14 -9.66 -7.57
CA PHE A 192 -9.99 -10.07 -8.68
C PHE A 192 -11.01 -8.97 -9.02
N SER A 193 -11.66 -8.40 -8.01
CA SER A 193 -12.58 -7.28 -8.20
C SER A 193 -11.86 -6.05 -8.78
N ALA A 194 -10.67 -5.70 -8.28
CA ALA A 194 -9.82 -4.66 -8.84
C ALA A 194 -9.45 -4.93 -10.32
N PHE A 195 -9.14 -6.17 -10.67
CA PHE A 195 -8.86 -6.61 -12.04
C PHE A 195 -10.09 -6.46 -12.96
N LEU A 196 -11.28 -6.86 -12.50
CA LEU A 196 -12.51 -6.71 -13.27
C LEU A 196 -12.81 -5.24 -13.57
N ILE A 197 -12.69 -4.37 -12.57
CA ILE A 197 -12.88 -2.93 -12.74
C ILE A 197 -11.82 -2.35 -13.68
N GLY A 198 -10.54 -2.72 -13.50
CA GLY A 198 -9.45 -2.28 -14.38
C GLY A 198 -9.67 -2.72 -15.84
N SER A 199 -10.14 -3.95 -16.03
CA SER A 199 -10.49 -4.49 -17.36
C SER A 199 -11.67 -3.75 -17.97
N PHE A 200 -12.70 -3.44 -17.18
CA PHE A 200 -13.84 -2.64 -17.61
C PHE A 200 -13.44 -1.23 -18.05
N VAL A 201 -12.51 -0.58 -17.32
CA VAL A 201 -11.96 0.73 -17.72
C VAL A 201 -11.18 0.63 -19.04
N LEU A 202 -10.39 -0.44 -19.23
CA LEU A 202 -9.70 -0.67 -20.51
C LEU A 202 -10.68 -0.92 -21.67
N LEU A 203 -11.80 -1.60 -21.40
CA LEU A 203 -12.90 -1.79 -22.36
C LEU A 203 -13.51 -0.47 -22.81
N ILE A 204 -13.92 0.38 -21.87
CA ILE A 204 -14.51 1.68 -22.20
C ILE A 204 -13.53 2.56 -22.98
N ARG A 205 -12.25 2.53 -22.61
CA ARG A 205 -11.20 3.33 -23.28
C ARG A 205 -10.69 2.72 -24.59
N ARG A 206 -11.23 1.58 -25.03
CA ARG A 206 -10.78 0.83 -26.21
C ARG A 206 -9.28 0.54 -26.22
N ASN A 207 -8.70 0.29 -25.05
CA ASN A 207 -7.25 0.28 -24.83
C ASN A 207 -6.67 -1.13 -24.60
N TYR A 208 -7.05 -2.09 -25.45
CA TYR A 208 -6.87 -3.53 -25.24
C TYR A 208 -5.48 -4.08 -25.51
N SER A 209 -4.65 -3.36 -26.26
CA SER A 209 -3.39 -3.90 -26.78
C SER A 209 -2.30 -3.89 -25.71
N ILE A 210 -2.35 -4.85 -24.78
CA ILE A 210 -1.34 -5.03 -23.73
C ILE A 210 -0.06 -5.58 -24.35
N LYS A 211 1.02 -4.82 -24.25
CA LYS A 211 2.35 -5.22 -24.77
C LYS A 211 2.97 -6.28 -23.86
N LYS A 212 3.89 -7.09 -24.40
CA LYS A 212 4.65 -8.08 -23.62
C LYS A 212 5.39 -7.44 -22.43
N GLU A 213 5.93 -6.24 -22.61
CA GLU A 213 6.62 -5.49 -21.55
C GLU A 213 5.67 -5.10 -20.42
N GLU A 214 4.41 -4.78 -20.73
CA GLU A 214 3.37 -4.45 -19.76
C GLU A 214 2.93 -5.70 -18.99
N TRP A 215 2.89 -6.86 -19.66
CA TRP A 215 2.68 -8.15 -19.01
C TRP A 215 3.78 -8.51 -18.02
N VAL A 216 5.04 -8.40 -18.45
CA VAL A 216 6.21 -8.70 -17.60
C VAL A 216 6.25 -7.76 -16.40
N MET A 217 6.00 -6.46 -16.61
CA MET A 217 5.98 -5.48 -15.53
C MET A 217 4.80 -5.70 -14.58
N GLY A 218 3.62 -6.01 -15.12
CA GLY A 218 2.45 -6.35 -14.32
C GLY A 218 2.71 -7.57 -13.44
N ALA A 219 3.36 -8.61 -13.96
CA ALA A 219 3.74 -9.78 -13.16
C ALA A 219 4.80 -9.45 -12.10
N ALA A 220 5.80 -8.63 -12.43
CA ALA A 220 6.84 -8.19 -11.50
C ALA A 220 6.27 -7.36 -10.33
N ILE A 221 5.16 -6.66 -10.55
CA ILE A 221 4.44 -5.90 -9.50
C ILE A 221 3.42 -6.79 -8.78
N GLY A 222 2.71 -7.65 -9.51
CA GLY A 222 1.66 -8.56 -9.03
C GLY A 222 2.05 -9.39 -7.83
N ILE A 223 3.16 -10.11 -7.95
CA ILE A 223 3.61 -11.02 -6.91
C ILE A 223 3.99 -10.26 -5.63
N PRO A 224 4.87 -9.23 -5.66
CA PRO A 224 5.13 -8.40 -4.49
C PRO A 224 3.90 -7.71 -3.91
N ASN A 225 2.93 -7.32 -4.75
CA ASN A 225 1.71 -6.64 -4.29
C ASN A 225 0.83 -7.55 -3.43
N LEU A 226 0.64 -8.79 -3.86
CA LEU A 226 -0.01 -9.81 -3.04
C LEU A 226 0.76 -10.06 -1.74
N LEU A 227 2.06 -10.32 -1.84
CA LEU A 227 2.90 -10.63 -0.69
C LEU A 227 2.94 -9.48 0.33
N THR A 228 2.98 -8.23 -0.13
CA THR A 228 2.93 -7.05 0.75
C THR A 228 1.64 -7.06 1.57
N SER A 229 0.50 -7.34 0.94
CA SER A 229 -0.80 -7.37 1.63
C SER A 229 -0.88 -8.54 2.61
N ILE A 230 -0.42 -9.73 2.21
CA ILE A 230 -0.39 -10.92 3.07
C ILE A 230 0.54 -10.73 4.27
N PHE A 231 1.74 -10.18 4.08
CA PHE A 231 2.67 -9.90 5.18
C PHE A 231 2.15 -8.81 6.12
N LEU A 232 1.40 -7.83 5.59
CA LEU A 232 0.76 -6.84 6.44
C LEU A 232 -0.29 -7.48 7.34
N ILE A 233 -1.15 -8.33 6.80
CA ILE A 233 -2.15 -9.09 7.57
C ILE A 233 -1.46 -9.98 8.62
N LEU A 234 -0.43 -10.74 8.23
CA LEU A 234 0.36 -11.58 9.16
C LEU A 234 1.07 -10.78 10.28
N ALA A 235 1.34 -9.49 10.05
CA ALA A 235 1.86 -8.61 11.09
C ALA A 235 0.75 -8.13 12.03
N LEU A 236 -0.44 -7.82 11.48
CA LEU A 236 -1.64 -7.45 12.25
C LEU A 236 -2.14 -8.60 13.13
N GLU A 237 -2.00 -9.85 12.69
CA GLU A 237 -2.26 -11.06 13.49
C GLU A 237 -1.44 -11.12 14.81
N GLN A 238 -0.36 -10.34 14.94
CA GLN A 238 0.60 -10.46 16.04
C GLN A 238 0.91 -9.16 16.79
N LEU A 239 0.64 -8.01 16.19
CA LEU A 239 1.01 -6.70 16.71
C LEU A 239 -0.15 -5.73 16.47
N THR A 240 -0.31 -4.78 17.38
CA THR A 240 -1.31 -3.72 17.27
C THR A 240 -1.17 -2.94 15.96
N GLY A 241 -2.28 -2.61 15.32
CA GLY A 241 -2.28 -1.90 14.03
C GLY A 241 -1.50 -0.60 14.08
N ALA A 242 -1.58 0.16 15.18
CA ALA A 242 -0.83 1.41 15.32
C ALA A 242 0.69 1.23 15.16
N ILE A 243 1.25 0.13 15.69
CA ILE A 243 2.67 -0.23 15.53
C ILE A 243 2.92 -0.69 14.10
N VAL A 244 2.12 -1.63 13.59
CA VAL A 244 2.29 -2.23 12.26
C VAL A 244 2.30 -1.15 11.16
N TYR A 245 1.28 -0.31 11.09
CA TYR A 245 1.18 0.73 10.05
C TYR A 245 2.28 1.78 10.19
N SER A 246 2.59 2.21 11.42
CA SER A 246 3.66 3.21 11.66
C SER A 246 5.02 2.68 11.23
N SER A 247 5.35 1.44 11.62
CA SER A 247 6.62 0.79 11.30
C SER A 247 6.75 0.44 9.83
N VAL A 248 5.72 -0.15 9.21
CA VAL A 248 5.73 -0.46 7.77
C VAL A 248 5.91 0.82 6.96
N ASN A 249 5.14 1.87 7.27
CA ASN A 249 5.21 3.11 6.50
C ASN A 249 6.60 3.73 6.53
N ILE A 250 7.19 3.87 7.72
CA ILE A 250 8.52 4.47 7.85
C ILE A 250 9.62 3.60 7.23
N LEU A 251 9.55 2.27 7.40
CA LEU A 251 10.51 1.34 6.80
C LEU A 251 10.42 1.33 5.27
N THR A 252 9.22 1.39 4.69
CA THR A 252 9.05 1.50 3.24
C THR A 252 9.64 2.82 2.72
N VAL A 253 9.43 3.93 3.43
CA VAL A 253 10.03 5.22 3.03
C VAL A 253 11.54 5.15 3.12
N LEU A 254 12.11 4.60 4.19
CA LEU A 254 13.56 4.37 4.31
C LEU A 254 14.10 3.48 3.19
N GLY A 255 13.45 2.34 2.92
CA GLY A 255 13.83 1.42 1.85
C GLY A 255 13.81 2.08 0.48
N ALA A 256 12.73 2.79 0.14
CA ALA A 256 12.62 3.54 -1.11
C ALA A 256 13.68 4.64 -1.23
N THR A 257 13.98 5.31 -0.11
CA THR A 257 15.01 6.35 -0.01
C THR A 257 16.41 5.76 -0.28
N CYS A 258 16.74 4.61 0.32
CA CYS A 258 17.98 3.88 0.05
C CYS A 258 18.10 3.43 -1.41
N VAL A 259 17.04 2.82 -1.96
CA VAL A 259 17.00 2.41 -3.38
C VAL A 259 17.17 3.62 -4.30
N GLY A 260 16.58 4.76 -3.96
CA GLY A 260 16.77 6.06 -4.64
C GLY A 260 18.25 6.40 -4.80
N VAL A 261 19.01 6.37 -3.70
CA VAL A 261 20.45 6.68 -3.73
C VAL A 261 21.23 5.66 -4.53
N PHE A 262 21.12 4.38 -4.17
CA PHE A 262 21.99 3.35 -4.73
C PHE A 262 21.73 3.12 -6.22
N ARG A 263 20.48 3.23 -6.66
CA ARG A 263 20.10 2.89 -8.03
C ARG A 263 19.95 4.10 -8.96
N TRP A 264 19.58 5.26 -8.40
CA TRP A 264 19.27 6.46 -9.18
C TRP A 264 20.21 7.63 -8.89
N GLY A 265 21.12 7.49 -7.91
CA GLY A 265 22.09 8.53 -7.57
C GLY A 265 21.46 9.75 -6.90
N ASP A 266 20.31 9.58 -6.23
CA ASP A 266 19.65 10.68 -5.53
C ASP A 266 20.58 11.24 -4.42
N ILE A 267 20.74 12.56 -4.32
CA ILE A 267 21.59 13.21 -3.31
C ILE A 267 20.73 13.63 -2.12
N PHE A 268 21.10 13.21 -0.92
CA PHE A 268 20.36 13.58 0.29
C PHE A 268 20.69 14.97 0.80
N THR A 269 19.63 15.66 1.22
CA THR A 269 19.72 16.88 2.01
C THR A 269 20.01 16.56 3.48
N LYS A 270 20.57 17.52 4.22
CA LYS A 270 20.77 17.40 5.68
C LYS A 270 19.47 17.05 6.41
N ALA A 271 18.34 17.60 5.97
CA ALA A 271 17.02 17.30 6.54
C ALA A 271 16.62 15.82 6.37
N GLN A 272 16.90 15.23 5.20
CA GLN A 272 16.62 13.81 4.97
C GLN A 272 17.49 12.90 5.84
N TRP A 273 18.77 13.25 6.05
CA TRP A 273 19.61 12.54 7.01
C TRP A 273 19.07 12.59 8.44
N THR A 274 18.60 13.75 8.90
CA THR A 274 17.91 13.87 10.19
C THR A 274 16.62 13.03 10.22
N GLY A 275 15.86 13.02 9.12
CA GLY A 275 14.68 12.18 8.97
C GLY A 275 14.99 10.68 9.12
N ILE A 276 16.10 10.21 8.52
CA ILE A 276 16.57 8.82 8.68
C ILE A 276 16.90 8.52 10.15
N ALA A 277 17.63 9.40 10.82
CA ALA A 277 17.97 9.22 12.24
C ALA A 277 16.71 9.18 13.13
N LEU A 278 15.75 10.08 12.91
CA LEU A 278 14.47 10.07 13.63
C LEU A 278 13.66 8.81 13.33
N ALA A 279 13.65 8.33 12.09
CA ALA A 279 12.97 7.10 11.72
C ALA A 279 13.52 5.89 12.48
N LEU A 280 14.85 5.76 12.58
CA LEU A 280 15.48 4.70 13.36
C LEU A 280 15.15 4.82 14.84
N ALA A 281 15.19 6.03 15.41
CA ALA A 281 14.78 6.26 16.79
C ALA A 281 13.30 5.90 17.03
N ALA A 282 12.41 6.25 16.10
CA ALA A 282 11.00 5.91 16.19
C ALA A 282 10.77 4.39 16.20
N ILE A 283 11.45 3.65 15.32
CA ILE A 283 11.37 2.18 15.31
C ILE A 283 11.81 1.61 16.65
N LEU A 284 12.88 2.13 17.25
CA LEU A 284 13.35 1.67 18.58
C LEU A 284 12.33 1.93 19.70
N LEU A 285 11.53 3.00 19.60
CA LEU A 285 10.48 3.30 20.58
C LEU A 285 9.20 2.48 20.36
N LEU A 286 9.00 1.97 19.14
CA LEU A 286 7.84 1.16 18.78
C LEU A 286 8.05 -0.33 19.08
N LEU A 287 9.30 -0.79 19.16
CA LEU A 287 9.70 -2.13 19.61
C LEU A 287 9.25 -2.41 21.04
#